data_AF-A0A2T2THN7-F1
#
_entry.id   AF-A0A2T2THN7-F1
#
_cell.length_a   1.000
_cell.length_b   1.000
_cell.length_c   1.000
_cell.angle_alpha   90.00
_cell.angle_beta   90.00
_cell.angle_gamma   90.00
#
_symmetry.space_group_name_H-M   'P 1'
#
loop_
_entity.id
_entity.type
_entity.pdbx_description
1 polymer ?
#
loop_
_entity_poly.entity_id
_entity_poly.type
_entity_poly.pdbx_seq_one_letter_code
_entity_poly.pdbx_strand_id
1 'polypeptide(L)'
;MPRPDFPALLERVEHDDATDADVSALEQWVDDAPEHVTGHLALARACEGRQRWEQARRHWRCAALLQPSSPAVRAGLRRTARRLSDDETTVPLTLPADVLAPDGGPPPETEFEAASEKKPETASATDPETDDTTNTPRSEALSEDAPSEQAPSADALSPRAAERTVLHELEEDMPEGAEDRALDGLIEDLQRARIDPAPDPDDVPAPDLDAEDDDDDMVSPTLARIYEAQGQHAEAARVYRRLADQHPARAEEYRRRAKAIDAQTEEQ
;
A
#
# COMPACT_ATOMS: atom_id res chain seq x y z
N MET A 1 -13.41 13.23 40.00
CA MET A 1 -13.25 14.52 39.30
C MET A 1 -14.47 14.72 38.42
N PRO A 2 -15.06 15.92 38.35
CA PRO A 2 -16.15 16.19 37.41
C PRO A 2 -15.66 15.98 35.97
N ARG A 3 -16.50 15.38 35.13
CA ARG A 3 -16.20 15.14 33.72
C ARG A 3 -16.06 16.49 33.01
N PRO A 4 -14.96 16.76 32.29
CA PRO A 4 -14.83 17.98 31.51
C PRO A 4 -15.88 18.00 30.39
N ASP A 5 -16.37 19.19 30.11
CA ASP A 5 -17.39 19.41 29.09
C ASP A 5 -16.84 19.12 27.69
N PHE A 6 -17.62 18.40 26.88
CA PHE A 6 -17.17 17.93 25.56
C PHE A 6 -16.88 19.07 24.57
N PRO A 7 -17.73 20.10 24.43
CA PRO A 7 -17.42 21.26 23.58
C PRO A 7 -16.14 21.98 24.00
N ALA A 8 -15.88 22.12 25.31
CA ALA A 8 -14.65 22.74 25.80
C ALA A 8 -13.41 21.88 25.49
N LEU A 9 -13.55 20.55 25.49
CA LEU A 9 -12.48 19.64 25.04
C LEU A 9 -12.21 19.83 23.54
N LEU A 10 -13.25 19.92 22.72
CA LEU A 10 -13.11 20.12 21.27
C LEU A 10 -12.38 21.42 20.95
N GLU A 11 -12.74 22.51 21.61
CA GLU A 11 -12.10 23.82 21.43
C GLU A 11 -10.59 23.75 21.73
N ARG A 12 -10.20 23.09 22.83
CA ARG A 12 -8.77 22.91 23.15
C ARG A 12 -8.03 22.04 22.14
N VAL A 13 -8.66 21.00 21.60
CA VAL A 13 -8.06 20.16 20.56
C VAL A 13 -7.89 20.93 19.25
N GLU A 14 -8.85 21.81 18.90
CA GLU A 14 -8.77 22.63 17.69
C GLU A 14 -7.61 23.64 17.73
N HIS A 15 -7.29 24.15 18.93
CA HIS A 15 -6.17 25.06 19.15
C HIS A 15 -4.81 24.34 19.35
N ASP A 16 -4.75 23.01 19.15
CA ASP A 16 -3.57 22.17 19.42
C ASP A 16 -3.05 22.25 20.89
N ASP A 17 -3.88 22.74 21.82
CA ASP A 17 -3.56 22.93 23.25
C ASP A 17 -3.97 21.72 24.12
N ALA A 18 -4.28 20.58 23.49
CA ALA A 18 -4.79 19.39 24.18
C ALA A 18 -3.77 18.82 25.17
N THR A 19 -4.19 18.67 26.42
CA THR A 19 -3.41 18.03 27.49
C THR A 19 -3.58 16.50 27.50
N ASP A 20 -2.68 15.76 28.16
CA ASP A 20 -2.89 14.31 28.35
C ASP A 20 -4.15 14.01 29.17
N ALA A 21 -4.55 14.93 30.04
CA ALA A 21 -5.82 14.86 30.76
C ALA A 21 -7.03 15.01 29.81
N ASP A 22 -6.92 15.86 28.78
CA ASP A 22 -7.96 16.02 27.76
C ASP A 22 -8.07 14.77 26.89
N VAL A 23 -6.94 14.16 26.50
CA VAL A 23 -6.92 12.88 25.78
C VAL A 23 -7.64 11.80 26.60
N SER A 24 -7.30 11.67 27.88
CA SER A 24 -7.93 10.68 28.77
C SER A 24 -9.43 10.92 28.94
N ALA A 25 -9.86 12.19 29.01
CA ALA A 25 -11.28 12.53 29.09
C ALA A 25 -12.02 12.22 27.78
N LEU A 26 -11.39 12.47 26.63
CA LEU A 26 -11.93 12.13 25.31
C LEU A 26 -12.04 10.61 25.10
N GLU A 27 -11.05 9.83 25.57
CA GLU A 27 -11.12 8.37 25.57
C GLU A 27 -12.35 7.89 26.35
N GLN A 28 -12.56 8.40 27.57
CA GLN A 28 -13.74 8.05 28.35
C GLN A 28 -15.06 8.46 27.67
N TRP A 29 -15.08 9.57 26.92
CA TRP A 29 -16.21 9.97 26.07
C TRP A 29 -16.47 9.01 24.91
N VAL A 30 -15.42 8.56 24.24
CA VAL A 30 -15.53 7.58 23.16
C VAL A 30 -15.95 6.22 23.69
N ASP A 31 -15.50 5.82 24.89
CA ASP A 31 -15.90 4.56 25.53
C ASP A 31 -17.39 4.55 25.90
N ASP A 32 -17.92 5.67 26.37
CA ASP A 32 -19.35 5.81 26.69
C ASP A 32 -20.23 5.91 25.44
N ALA A 33 -19.69 6.43 24.32
CA ALA A 33 -20.41 6.65 23.07
C ALA A 33 -19.53 6.29 21.84
N PRO A 34 -19.33 4.99 21.55
CA PRO A 34 -18.38 4.53 20.53
C PRO A 34 -18.80 4.87 19.10
N GLU A 35 -20.08 5.17 18.87
CA GLU A 35 -20.65 5.59 17.59
C GLU A 35 -20.50 7.10 17.31
N HIS A 36 -19.94 7.86 18.26
CA HIS A 36 -19.81 9.31 18.12
C HIS A 36 -18.60 9.69 17.25
N VAL A 37 -18.84 10.00 15.97
CA VAL A 37 -17.80 10.36 14.99
C VAL A 37 -16.91 11.50 15.49
N THR A 38 -17.49 12.60 15.99
CA THR A 38 -16.73 13.77 16.45
C THR A 38 -15.78 13.44 17.60
N GLY A 39 -16.14 12.46 18.46
CA GLY A 39 -15.27 12.00 19.55
C GLY A 39 -14.01 11.32 19.02
N HIS A 40 -14.17 10.39 18.06
CA HIS A 40 -13.03 9.76 17.39
C HIS A 40 -12.17 10.76 16.61
N LEU A 41 -12.78 11.75 15.95
CA LEU A 41 -12.05 12.79 15.23
C LEU A 41 -11.20 13.65 16.17
N ALA A 42 -11.79 14.11 17.28
CA ALA A 42 -11.11 14.93 18.27
C ALA A 42 -9.99 14.14 18.95
N LEU A 43 -10.25 12.90 19.35
CA LEU A 43 -9.26 12.04 19.96
C LEU A 43 -8.10 11.74 19.00
N ALA A 44 -8.39 11.48 17.71
CA ALA A 44 -7.36 11.29 16.70
C ALA A 44 -6.46 12.53 16.56
N ARG A 45 -7.04 13.73 16.53
CA ARG A 45 -6.28 15.00 16.48
C ARG A 45 -5.45 15.25 17.73
N ALA A 46 -6.01 15.00 18.91
CA ALA A 46 -5.28 15.12 20.17
C ALA A 46 -4.08 14.15 20.21
N CYS A 47 -4.26 12.90 19.74
CA CYS A 47 -3.17 11.93 19.61
C CYS A 47 -2.10 12.37 18.59
N GLU A 48 -2.48 13.00 17.46
CA GLU A 48 -1.53 13.57 16.49
C GLU A 48 -0.67 14.67 17.13
N GLY A 49 -1.27 15.60 17.88
CA GLY A 49 -0.54 16.66 18.58
C GLY A 49 0.48 16.11 19.60
N ARG A 50 0.18 14.94 20.18
CA ARG A 50 1.07 14.22 21.11
C ARG A 50 2.01 13.22 20.44
N GLN A 51 2.07 13.21 19.10
CA GLN A 51 2.89 12.29 18.31
C GLN A 51 2.60 10.80 18.58
N ARG A 52 1.41 10.46 19.09
CA ARG A 52 0.95 9.08 19.28
C ARG A 52 0.34 8.56 17.99
N TRP A 53 1.16 8.41 16.96
CA TRP A 53 0.73 8.17 15.57
C TRP A 53 -0.09 6.89 15.39
N GLU A 54 0.27 5.80 16.08
CA GLU A 54 -0.48 4.55 16.02
C GLU A 54 -1.88 4.68 16.59
N GLN A 55 -2.00 5.33 17.75
CA GLN A 55 -3.28 5.56 18.42
C GLN A 55 -4.16 6.47 17.57
N ALA A 56 -3.60 7.56 17.04
CA ALA A 56 -4.28 8.44 16.09
C ALA A 56 -4.82 7.65 14.89
N ARG A 57 -4.00 6.79 14.28
CA ARG A 57 -4.41 5.95 13.13
C ARG A 57 -5.56 5.00 13.47
N ARG A 58 -5.61 4.44 14.69
CA ARG A 58 -6.74 3.60 15.13
C ARG A 58 -8.04 4.42 15.18
N HIS A 59 -8.04 5.59 15.80
CA HIS A 59 -9.23 6.43 15.89
C HIS A 59 -9.67 6.99 14.53
N TRP A 60 -8.73 7.32 13.64
CA TRP A 60 -9.05 7.67 12.25
C TRP A 60 -9.73 6.53 11.48
N ARG A 61 -9.34 5.27 11.72
CA ARG A 61 -10.02 4.11 11.13
C ARG A 61 -11.42 3.94 11.68
N CYS A 62 -11.62 4.09 12.99
CA CYS A 62 -12.96 4.07 13.59
C CYS A 62 -13.85 5.16 12.98
N ALA A 63 -13.34 6.39 12.86
CA ALA A 63 -14.08 7.47 12.19
C ALA A 63 -14.37 7.17 10.71
N ALA A 64 -13.48 6.46 10.01
CA ALA A 64 -13.69 6.05 8.61
C ALA A 64 -14.78 5.00 8.44
N LEU A 65 -14.96 4.12 9.42
CA LEU A 65 -16.05 3.14 9.42
C LEU A 65 -17.41 3.83 9.57
N LEU A 66 -17.47 4.90 10.38
CA LEU A 66 -18.71 5.64 10.61
C LEU A 66 -19.01 6.64 9.49
N GLN A 67 -17.99 7.28 8.90
CA GLN A 67 -18.17 8.26 7.82
C GLN A 67 -17.12 8.10 6.71
N PRO A 68 -17.27 7.12 5.81
CA PRO A 68 -16.27 6.78 4.78
C PRO A 68 -15.97 7.92 3.79
N SER A 69 -16.97 8.74 3.49
CA SER A 69 -16.86 9.83 2.50
C SER A 69 -16.14 11.07 3.05
N SER A 70 -15.90 11.15 4.36
CA SER A 70 -15.35 12.34 5.01
C SER A 70 -13.94 12.68 4.50
N PRO A 71 -13.72 13.87 3.91
CA PRO A 71 -12.41 14.29 3.44
C PRO A 71 -11.41 14.47 4.59
N ALA A 72 -11.88 14.92 5.75
CA ALA A 72 -11.06 15.10 6.95
C ALA A 72 -10.46 13.77 7.42
N VAL A 73 -11.27 12.70 7.45
CA VAL A 73 -10.83 11.36 7.83
C VAL A 73 -9.80 10.80 6.85
N ARG A 74 -10.08 10.93 5.54
CA ARG A 74 -9.13 10.48 4.49
C ARG A 74 -7.81 11.25 4.56
N ALA A 75 -7.85 12.55 4.86
CA ALA A 75 -6.65 13.35 5.05
C ALA A 75 -5.85 12.92 6.30
N GLY A 76 -6.52 12.67 7.42
CA GLY A 76 -5.90 12.19 8.67
C GLY A 76 -5.24 10.81 8.51
N LEU A 77 -5.91 9.87 7.84
CA LEU A 77 -5.33 8.55 7.54
C LEU A 77 -4.08 8.64 6.67
N ARG A 78 -4.08 9.48 5.62
CA ARG A 78 -2.89 9.68 4.79
C ARG A 78 -1.75 10.31 5.57
N ARG A 79 -2.04 11.29 6.44
CA ARG A 79 -1.04 11.97 7.26
C ARG A 79 -0.38 11.02 8.24
N THR A 80 -1.17 10.27 9.00
CA THR A 80 -0.67 9.30 9.99
C THR A 80 0.08 8.14 9.32
N ALA A 81 -0.34 7.69 8.14
CA ALA A 81 0.38 6.68 7.37
C ALA A 81 1.78 7.16 6.97
N ARG A 82 1.91 8.39 6.43
CA ARG A 82 3.21 8.97 6.07
C ARG A 82 4.15 9.04 7.28
N ARG A 83 3.64 9.52 8.43
CA ARG A 83 4.45 9.64 9.66
C ARG A 83 4.98 8.31 10.17
N LEU A 84 4.18 7.24 10.12
CA LEU A 84 4.63 5.91 10.53
C LEU A 84 5.68 5.33 9.57
N SER A 85 5.54 5.57 8.25
CA SER A 85 6.54 5.15 7.27
C SER A 85 7.87 5.89 7.42
N ASP A 86 7.82 7.18 7.76
CA ASP A 86 9.03 7.98 7.98
C ASP A 86 9.82 7.50 9.22
N ASP A 87 9.12 7.14 10.31
CA ASP A 87 9.74 6.69 11.57
C ASP A 87 10.43 5.31 11.43
N GLU A 88 9.88 4.41 10.61
CA GLU A 88 10.54 3.13 10.27
C GLU A 88 11.80 3.32 9.41
N THR A 89 11.88 4.41 8.64
CA THR A 89 13.02 4.68 7.75
C THR A 89 14.21 5.31 8.49
N THR A 90 14.00 5.77 9.73
CA THR A 90 15.05 6.37 10.58
C THR A 90 15.82 5.38 11.45
N VAL A 91 15.66 4.07 11.26
CA VAL A 91 16.68 3.13 11.75
C VAL A 91 17.83 3.17 10.75
N PRO A 92 18.98 3.81 11.03
CA PRO A 92 20.16 3.58 10.23
C PRO A 92 20.42 2.08 10.32
N LEU A 93 20.26 1.38 9.20
CA LEU A 93 20.66 -0.01 9.00
C LEU A 93 22.19 -0.06 9.10
N THR A 94 22.68 0.12 10.33
CA THR A 94 24.04 -0.19 10.72
C THR A 94 24.03 -1.70 10.86
N LEU A 95 24.18 -2.38 9.72
CA LEU A 95 24.55 -3.78 9.71
C LEU A 95 25.77 -3.90 10.63
N PRO A 96 25.69 -4.62 11.77
CA PRO A 96 26.90 -4.90 12.53
C PRO A 96 27.83 -5.65 11.60
N ALA A 97 29.01 -5.08 11.35
CA ALA A 97 30.02 -5.62 10.45
C ALA A 97 30.64 -6.95 10.95
N ASP A 98 30.11 -7.56 12.02
CA ASP A 98 30.71 -8.68 12.73
C ASP A 98 30.13 -10.06 12.38
N VAL A 99 29.22 -10.18 11.40
CA VAL A 99 28.67 -11.49 10.98
C VAL A 99 29.49 -12.12 9.84
N LEU A 100 30.79 -11.80 9.74
CA LEU A 100 31.69 -12.36 8.72
C LEU A 100 33.12 -12.58 9.26
N ALA A 101 33.23 -13.13 10.46
CA ALA A 101 34.46 -13.78 10.92
C ALA A 101 34.16 -15.27 11.28
N PRO A 102 34.82 -16.25 10.64
CA PRO A 102 34.78 -17.64 11.07
C PRO A 102 35.74 -17.78 12.27
N ASP A 103 35.21 -17.68 13.48
CA ASP A 103 36.02 -17.91 14.69
C ASP A 103 36.13 -19.41 14.98
N GLY A 104 37.28 -19.97 14.61
CA GLY A 104 37.76 -21.23 15.13
C GLY A 104 38.51 -20.99 16.43
N GLY A 105 37.88 -21.33 17.56
CA GLY A 105 38.50 -21.31 18.88
C GLY A 105 37.75 -22.22 19.86
N PRO A 106 38.45 -23.04 20.68
CA PRO A 106 37.88 -24.19 21.39
C PRO A 106 37.09 -23.79 22.65
N PRO A 107 36.16 -24.64 23.11
CA PRO A 107 35.33 -24.33 24.28
C PRO A 107 36.09 -24.51 25.60
N PRO A 108 35.93 -23.61 26.59
CA PRO A 108 36.27 -23.91 27.96
C PRO A 108 35.12 -24.68 28.65
N GLU A 109 35.41 -25.96 28.89
CA GLU A 109 35.18 -26.76 30.10
C GLU A 109 34.12 -26.27 31.12
N THR A 110 33.02 -27.04 31.17
CA THR A 110 32.37 -27.63 32.36
C THR A 110 32.56 -26.98 33.73
N GLU A 111 31.47 -26.43 34.28
CA GLU A 111 30.95 -26.72 35.65
C GLU A 111 29.43 -26.49 35.69
N PHE A 112 28.62 -27.54 35.51
CA PHE A 112 27.21 -27.54 35.92
C PHE A 112 27.00 -28.79 36.77
N GLU A 113 26.94 -28.60 38.09
CA GLU A 113 26.50 -29.64 39.02
C GLU A 113 24.99 -29.87 38.89
N ALA A 114 24.66 -31.14 38.57
CA ALA A 114 23.64 -32.01 39.17
C ALA A 114 22.28 -31.38 39.58
N ALA A 115 21.12 -31.90 39.19
CA ALA A 115 20.70 -33.29 39.41
C ALA A 115 19.27 -33.58 38.86
N SER A 116 19.05 -34.87 38.56
CA SER A 116 17.78 -35.62 38.44
C SER A 116 16.87 -35.37 37.22
N GLU A 117 16.90 -36.16 36.14
CA GLU A 117 16.67 -37.62 35.98
C GLU A 117 15.18 -38.02 35.85
N LYS A 118 14.74 -38.24 34.60
CA LYS A 118 14.08 -39.50 34.16
C LYS A 118 13.90 -39.57 32.63
N LYS A 119 14.69 -40.46 32.00
CA LYS A 119 14.41 -41.23 30.76
C LYS A 119 13.47 -42.43 31.14
N PRO A 120 12.98 -43.34 30.25
CA PRO A 120 13.57 -43.88 29.01
C PRO A 120 12.62 -43.96 27.77
N GLU A 121 13.14 -43.83 26.54
CA GLU A 121 13.39 -44.89 25.49
C GLU A 121 12.12 -45.46 24.81
N THR A 122 12.04 -45.71 23.51
CA THR A 122 12.96 -46.37 22.54
C THR A 122 12.65 -45.88 21.10
N ALA A 123 13.62 -45.50 20.26
CA ALA A 123 14.31 -46.31 19.22
C ALA A 123 13.36 -46.87 18.13
N SER A 124 13.58 -46.76 16.80
CA SER A 124 14.78 -46.87 15.94
C SER A 124 14.53 -46.09 14.62
N ALA A 125 15.52 -45.41 14.01
CA ALA A 125 16.54 -45.95 13.07
C ALA A 125 15.91 -46.61 11.82
N THR A 126 16.29 -46.39 10.55
CA THR A 126 17.60 -46.02 9.98
C THR A 126 17.41 -45.66 8.48
N ASP A 127 18.19 -44.69 7.98
CA ASP A 127 18.69 -44.49 6.59
C ASP A 127 19.36 -45.76 6.00
N PRO A 128 19.99 -45.82 4.78
CA PRO A 128 20.38 -44.78 3.78
C PRO A 128 20.09 -45.24 2.30
N GLU A 129 20.31 -44.46 1.23
CA GLU A 129 21.55 -44.28 0.43
C GLU A 129 21.14 -43.60 -0.91
N THR A 130 21.67 -42.42 -1.30
CA THR A 130 22.88 -42.11 -2.12
C THR A 130 22.77 -42.21 -3.66
N ASP A 131 23.48 -41.27 -4.30
CA ASP A 131 23.73 -41.02 -5.74
C ASP A 131 22.58 -40.37 -6.55
N ASP A 132 22.79 -39.40 -7.45
CA ASP A 132 23.93 -39.18 -8.34
C ASP A 132 23.99 -37.71 -8.85
N THR A 133 25.17 -37.11 -8.71
CA THR A 133 25.98 -36.40 -9.72
C THR A 133 25.33 -35.46 -10.76
N THR A 134 25.70 -34.18 -10.62
CA THR A 134 26.30 -33.29 -11.65
C THR A 134 25.90 -33.46 -13.12
N ASN A 135 25.26 -32.43 -13.71
CA ASN A 135 25.60 -32.09 -15.10
C ASN A 135 25.46 -30.60 -15.43
N THR A 136 26.62 -30.01 -15.67
CA THR A 136 26.87 -28.70 -16.29
C THR A 136 27.38 -28.95 -17.70
N PRO A 137 26.86 -28.25 -18.72
CA PRO A 137 27.66 -27.85 -19.88
C PRO A 137 27.75 -26.31 -19.90
N ARG A 138 28.92 -25.71 -19.71
CA ARG A 138 30.09 -25.58 -20.62
C ARG A 138 29.76 -24.89 -21.94
N SER A 139 30.18 -23.63 -21.94
CA SER A 139 30.43 -22.64 -22.99
C SER A 139 30.62 -23.14 -24.43
N GLU A 140 29.94 -22.47 -25.35
CA GLU A 140 30.49 -22.15 -26.67
C GLU A 140 30.76 -20.64 -26.75
N ALA A 141 32.00 -20.34 -27.11
CA ALA A 141 32.52 -19.03 -27.40
C ALA A 141 32.39 -18.77 -28.91
N LEU A 142 32.06 -17.54 -29.29
CA LEU A 142 32.47 -16.91 -30.55
C LEU A 142 32.32 -15.38 -30.41
N SER A 143 33.46 -14.74 -30.08
CA SER A 143 34.13 -13.67 -30.84
C SER A 143 33.43 -13.25 -32.14
N GLU A 144 33.40 -12.01 -32.63
CA GLU A 144 34.09 -10.73 -32.42
C GLU A 144 33.26 -9.72 -33.24
N ASP A 145 33.04 -8.49 -32.76
CA ASP A 145 33.43 -7.25 -33.46
C ASP A 145 32.96 -6.02 -32.66
N ALA A 146 33.93 -5.28 -32.14
CA ALA A 146 33.74 -3.92 -31.63
C ALA A 146 33.79 -2.94 -32.82
N PRO A 147 33.25 -1.73 -32.65
CA PRO A 147 34.22 -0.65 -32.47
C PRO A 147 33.85 0.30 -31.32
N SER A 148 34.92 0.69 -30.64
CA SER A 148 35.03 1.80 -29.72
C SER A 148 34.29 3.05 -30.18
N GLU A 149 33.44 3.60 -29.30
CA GLU A 149 33.30 5.04 -29.17
C GLU A 149 33.47 5.45 -27.70
N GLN A 150 34.58 6.16 -27.52
CA GLN A 150 34.97 7.06 -26.45
C GLN A 150 33.89 7.40 -25.41
N ALA A 151 34.18 7.02 -24.18
CA ALA A 151 33.78 7.82 -23.03
C ALA A 151 34.53 9.17 -23.06
N PRO A 152 33.86 10.32 -22.92
CA PRO A 152 34.44 11.47 -22.27
C PRO A 152 34.23 11.35 -20.76
N SER A 153 35.32 11.65 -20.08
CA SER A 153 35.51 11.65 -18.64
C SER A 153 34.51 12.50 -17.87
N ALA A 154 34.47 12.20 -16.59
CA ALA A 154 33.79 12.90 -15.52
C ALA A 154 33.94 14.43 -15.56
N ASP A 155 32.94 15.06 -14.92
CA ASP A 155 32.91 16.43 -14.41
C ASP A 155 32.20 17.46 -15.30
N ALA A 156 30.86 17.42 -15.28
CA ALA A 156 30.03 18.62 -15.24
C ALA A 156 28.57 18.28 -14.96
N LEU A 157 28.10 18.73 -13.79
CA LEU A 157 26.76 19.29 -13.55
C LEU A 157 25.55 18.34 -13.62
N SER A 158 25.20 17.89 -12.41
CA SER A 158 23.85 17.55 -11.93
C SER A 158 22.68 18.10 -12.79
N PRO A 159 21.77 17.24 -13.29
CA PRO A 159 20.62 17.67 -14.09
C PRO A 159 19.62 18.55 -13.33
N ARG A 160 19.78 18.69 -12.01
CA ARG A 160 18.95 19.53 -11.13
C ARG A 160 19.26 21.02 -11.20
N ALA A 161 20.40 21.40 -11.78
CA ALA A 161 20.77 22.82 -11.97
C ALA A 161 20.23 23.39 -13.28
N ALA A 162 20.08 22.56 -14.33
CA ALA A 162 19.63 23.00 -15.65
C ALA A 162 18.13 23.35 -15.68
N GLU A 163 17.28 22.65 -14.92
CA GLU A 163 15.85 23.02 -14.81
C GLU A 163 15.65 24.39 -14.13
N ARG A 164 16.61 24.81 -13.30
CA ARG A 164 16.54 26.09 -12.57
C ARG A 164 16.99 27.28 -13.40
N THR A 165 17.75 27.04 -14.47
CA THR A 165 18.16 28.08 -15.44
C THR A 165 17.08 28.27 -16.51
N VAL A 166 16.45 27.18 -16.96
CA VAL A 166 15.36 27.25 -17.95
C VAL A 166 14.11 27.93 -17.39
N LEU A 167 13.82 27.79 -16.08
CA LEU A 167 12.73 28.53 -15.44
C LEU A 167 12.99 30.04 -15.36
N HIS A 168 14.26 30.45 -15.22
CA HIS A 168 14.66 31.86 -15.07
C HIS A 168 14.81 32.58 -16.42
N GLU A 169 15.15 31.87 -17.50
CA GLU A 169 15.20 32.46 -18.87
C GLU A 169 13.82 32.63 -19.51
N LEU A 170 12.76 31.99 -18.97
CA LEU A 170 11.36 32.20 -19.39
C LEU A 170 10.66 33.35 -18.63
N GLU A 171 11.20 33.79 -17.49
CA GLU A 171 10.69 34.94 -16.72
C GLU A 171 11.15 36.29 -17.31
N GLU A 172 12.22 36.33 -18.10
CA GLU A 172 12.83 37.59 -18.58
C GLU A 172 12.15 38.23 -19.81
N ASP A 173 11.24 37.53 -20.51
CA ASP A 173 10.58 38.04 -21.73
C ASP A 173 9.04 38.10 -21.62
N MET A 174 8.50 37.91 -20.42
CA MET A 174 7.07 38.06 -20.13
C MET A 174 6.79 39.53 -19.78
N PRO A 175 5.88 40.23 -20.49
CA PRO A 175 5.56 41.60 -20.13
C PRO A 175 4.94 41.61 -18.72
N GLU A 176 5.44 42.46 -17.83
CA GLU A 176 4.90 42.61 -16.46
C GLU A 176 3.36 42.71 -16.51
N GLY A 177 2.68 41.75 -15.88
CA GLY A 177 1.21 41.61 -15.89
C GLY A 177 0.62 40.67 -16.95
N ALA A 178 1.43 39.91 -17.70
CA ALA A 178 0.96 38.79 -18.51
C ALA A 178 0.51 37.60 -17.64
N GLU A 179 1.22 37.36 -16.54
CA GLU A 179 0.88 36.33 -15.56
C GLU A 179 -0.46 36.63 -14.88
N ASP A 180 -0.70 37.90 -14.49
CA ASP A 180 -1.96 38.32 -13.89
C ASP A 180 -3.16 38.11 -14.83
N ARG A 181 -3.01 38.43 -16.13
CA ARG A 181 -4.08 38.19 -17.12
C ARG A 181 -4.32 36.70 -17.39
N ALA A 182 -3.26 35.88 -17.36
CA ALA A 182 -3.38 34.44 -17.50
C ALA A 182 -4.03 33.80 -16.25
N LEU A 183 -3.72 34.34 -15.07
CA LEU A 183 -4.33 33.93 -13.80
C LEU A 183 -5.80 34.32 -13.74
N ASP A 184 -6.18 35.53 -14.16
CA ASP A 184 -7.57 35.96 -14.24
C ASP A 184 -8.39 35.05 -15.19
N GLY A 185 -7.82 34.71 -16.35
CA GLY A 185 -8.43 33.76 -17.29
C GLY A 185 -8.59 32.36 -16.70
N LEU A 186 -7.55 31.85 -16.02
CA LEU A 186 -7.58 30.54 -15.36
C LEU A 186 -8.59 30.50 -14.21
N ILE A 187 -8.73 31.60 -13.46
CA ILE A 187 -9.73 31.73 -12.40
C ILE A 187 -11.14 31.67 -13.00
N GLU A 188 -11.38 32.34 -14.12
CA GLU A 188 -12.68 32.33 -14.78
C GLU A 188 -13.01 30.94 -15.36
N ASP A 189 -12.03 30.25 -15.93
CA ASP A 189 -12.18 28.87 -16.42
C ASP A 189 -12.45 27.88 -15.28
N LEU A 190 -11.78 28.02 -14.13
CA LEU A 190 -12.02 27.21 -12.94
C LEU A 190 -13.40 27.49 -12.31
N GLN A 191 -13.87 28.75 -12.36
CA GLN A 191 -15.21 29.11 -11.89
C GLN A 191 -16.30 28.55 -12.81
N ARG A 192 -16.08 28.52 -14.12
CA ARG A 192 -16.98 27.87 -15.10
C ARG A 192 -16.99 26.34 -14.97
N ALA A 193 -15.83 25.75 -14.68
CA ALA A 193 -15.69 24.30 -14.49
C ALA A 193 -16.22 23.80 -13.14
N ARG A 194 -16.79 24.67 -12.30
CA ARG A 194 -17.39 24.30 -11.02
C ARG A 194 -18.64 23.45 -11.28
N ILE A 195 -18.51 22.15 -11.05
CA ILE A 195 -19.61 21.20 -11.12
C ILE A 195 -20.65 21.55 -10.04
N ASP A 196 -21.90 21.70 -10.45
CA ASP A 196 -23.01 21.96 -9.53
C ASP A 196 -23.21 20.73 -8.62
N PRO A 197 -23.18 20.86 -7.28
CA PRO A 197 -23.32 19.72 -6.37
C PRO A 197 -24.67 18.98 -6.45
N ALA A 198 -25.66 19.54 -7.14
CA ALA A 198 -26.94 18.88 -7.43
C ALA A 198 -27.36 19.19 -8.88
N PRO A 199 -26.80 18.49 -9.88
CA PRO A 199 -27.26 18.66 -11.26
C PRO A 199 -28.74 18.26 -11.36
N ASP A 200 -29.50 19.02 -12.15
CA ASP A 200 -30.90 18.67 -12.43
C ASP A 200 -30.92 17.31 -13.14
N PRO A 201 -31.59 16.28 -12.57
CA PRO A 201 -31.63 14.95 -13.19
C PRO A 201 -32.31 14.96 -14.56
N ASP A 202 -33.12 15.98 -14.88
CA ASP A 202 -33.81 16.11 -16.15
C ASP A 202 -32.90 16.63 -17.29
N ASP A 203 -31.73 17.20 -16.98
CA ASP A 203 -30.72 17.67 -17.95
C ASP A 203 -29.67 16.60 -18.29
N VAL A 204 -29.69 15.44 -17.62
CA VAL A 204 -28.79 14.32 -17.92
C VAL A 204 -29.38 13.55 -19.09
N PRO A 205 -28.72 13.47 -20.26
CA PRO A 205 -29.19 12.60 -21.33
C PRO A 205 -29.28 11.17 -20.78
N ALA A 206 -30.46 10.57 -20.90
CA ALA A 206 -30.66 9.20 -20.46
C ALA A 206 -29.61 8.31 -21.13
N PRO A 207 -28.93 7.42 -20.38
CA PRO A 207 -28.08 6.43 -21.00
C PRO A 207 -28.93 5.64 -22.00
N ASP A 208 -28.44 5.49 -23.23
CA ASP A 208 -29.02 4.58 -24.23
C ASP A 208 -28.80 3.14 -23.73
N LEU A 209 -29.69 2.69 -22.84
CA LEU A 209 -29.73 1.32 -22.31
C LEU A 209 -30.35 0.33 -23.32
N ASP A 210 -30.80 0.82 -24.47
CA ASP A 210 -31.38 0.02 -25.55
C ASP A 210 -30.32 -0.71 -26.42
N ALA A 211 -29.03 -0.60 -26.07
CA ALA A 211 -27.96 -1.44 -26.64
C ALA A 211 -27.94 -2.81 -25.92
N GLU A 212 -29.02 -3.59 -26.07
CA GLU A 212 -29.26 -4.84 -25.32
C GLU A 212 -28.38 -6.06 -25.70
N ASP A 213 -27.22 -5.92 -26.37
CA ASP A 213 -26.60 -7.09 -27.01
C ASP A 213 -25.14 -7.47 -26.67
N ASP A 214 -24.40 -6.82 -25.74
CA ASP A 214 -23.04 -7.33 -25.42
C ASP A 214 -22.50 -7.09 -23.99
N ASP A 215 -23.13 -6.25 -23.15
CA ASP A 215 -22.53 -5.87 -21.85
C ASP A 215 -22.65 -6.93 -20.74
N ASP A 216 -23.70 -7.75 -20.75
CA ASP A 216 -23.88 -8.85 -19.77
C ASP A 216 -22.90 -10.02 -19.97
N ASP A 217 -22.17 -10.01 -21.08
CA ASP A 217 -21.33 -11.10 -21.52
C ASP A 217 -19.83 -10.84 -21.36
N MET A 218 -19.44 -9.63 -20.97
CA MET A 218 -18.05 -9.25 -20.74
C MET A 218 -17.55 -9.79 -19.40
N VAL A 219 -16.63 -10.75 -19.45
CA VAL A 219 -16.00 -11.33 -18.26
C VAL A 219 -14.56 -10.85 -18.13
N SER A 220 -14.13 -10.55 -16.91
CA SER A 220 -12.75 -10.15 -16.64
C SER A 220 -11.94 -11.30 -16.00
N PRO A 221 -10.63 -11.39 -16.24
CA PRO A 221 -9.75 -12.34 -15.54
C PRO A 221 -9.80 -12.20 -14.02
N THR A 222 -9.99 -10.98 -13.52
CA THR A 222 -10.13 -10.69 -12.09
C THR A 222 -11.37 -11.36 -11.50
N LEU A 223 -12.49 -11.34 -12.23
CA LEU A 223 -13.73 -11.99 -11.80
C LEU A 223 -13.54 -13.51 -11.63
N ALA A 224 -12.86 -14.16 -12.59
CA ALA A 224 -12.55 -15.59 -12.50
C ALA A 224 -11.72 -15.93 -11.24
N ARG A 225 -10.73 -15.09 -10.92
CA ARG A 225 -9.90 -15.25 -9.71
C ARG A 225 -10.67 -15.05 -8.41
N ILE A 226 -11.64 -14.13 -8.39
CA ILE A 226 -12.50 -13.93 -7.22
C ILE A 226 -13.35 -15.17 -6.97
N TYR A 227 -13.98 -15.73 -8.00
CA TYR A 227 -14.76 -16.97 -7.85
C TYR A 227 -13.91 -18.14 -7.37
N GLU A 228 -12.69 -18.27 -7.90
CA GLU A 228 -11.74 -19.29 -7.45
C GLU A 228 -11.38 -19.12 -5.96
N ALA A 229 -11.05 -17.89 -5.54
CA ALA A 229 -10.72 -17.58 -4.14
C ALA A 229 -11.88 -17.79 -3.16
N GLN A 230 -13.12 -17.67 -3.65
CA GLN A 230 -14.34 -17.90 -2.88
C GLN A 230 -14.76 -19.39 -2.83
N GLY A 231 -14.01 -20.29 -3.49
CA GLY A 231 -14.35 -21.71 -3.59
C GLY A 231 -15.51 -22.00 -4.54
N GLN A 232 -15.93 -21.02 -5.36
CA GLN A 232 -16.98 -21.19 -6.36
C GLN A 232 -16.38 -21.77 -7.65
N HIS A 233 -15.88 -23.00 -7.56
CA HIS A 233 -15.10 -23.63 -8.62
C HIS A 233 -15.88 -23.80 -9.94
N ALA A 234 -17.18 -24.12 -9.89
CA ALA A 234 -18.03 -24.26 -11.07
C ALA A 234 -18.16 -22.94 -11.86
N GLU A 235 -18.38 -21.82 -11.18
CA GLU A 235 -18.48 -20.50 -11.82
C GLU A 235 -17.11 -20.02 -12.29
N ALA A 236 -16.05 -20.25 -11.51
CA ALA A 236 -14.69 -19.93 -11.93
C ALA A 236 -14.31 -20.64 -13.25
N ALA A 237 -14.60 -21.94 -13.38
CA ALA A 237 -14.36 -22.71 -14.60
C ALA A 237 -15.17 -22.18 -15.79
N ARG A 238 -16.45 -21.82 -15.57
CA ARG A 238 -17.31 -21.21 -16.60
C ARG A 238 -16.74 -19.89 -17.11
N VAL A 239 -16.31 -19.01 -16.20
CA VAL A 239 -15.72 -17.71 -16.55
C VAL A 239 -14.40 -17.88 -17.30
N TYR A 240 -13.54 -18.81 -16.89
CA TYR A 240 -12.30 -19.10 -17.63
C TYR A 240 -12.55 -19.66 -19.04
N ARG A 241 -13.58 -20.49 -19.25
CA ARG A 241 -13.95 -20.93 -20.60
C ARG A 241 -14.38 -19.75 -21.48
N ARG A 242 -15.20 -18.86 -20.94
CA ARG A 242 -15.64 -17.65 -21.66
C ARG A 242 -14.50 -16.68 -21.97
N LEU A 243 -13.56 -16.51 -21.03
CA LEU A 243 -12.32 -15.74 -21.26
C LEU A 243 -11.47 -16.34 -22.38
N ALA A 244 -11.47 -17.66 -22.55
CA ALA A 244 -10.76 -18.30 -23.66
C ALA A 244 -11.35 -17.95 -25.02
N ASP A 245 -12.67 -17.72 -25.09
CA ASP A 245 -13.36 -17.34 -26.32
C ASP A 245 -13.15 -15.86 -26.63
N GLN A 246 -13.13 -14.99 -25.61
CA GLN A 246 -12.88 -13.54 -25.75
C GLN A 246 -11.40 -13.20 -26.02
N HIS A 247 -10.47 -14.00 -25.50
CA HIS A 247 -9.03 -13.75 -25.61
C HIS A 247 -8.29 -14.91 -26.30
N PRO A 248 -8.38 -15.05 -27.64
CA PRO A 248 -7.82 -16.18 -28.37
C PRO A 248 -6.30 -16.33 -28.18
N ALA A 249 -5.57 -15.22 -28.00
CA ALA A 249 -4.12 -15.23 -27.75
C ALA A 249 -3.70 -15.93 -26.44
N ARG A 250 -4.62 -16.03 -25.46
CA ARG A 250 -4.40 -16.71 -24.17
C ARG A 250 -5.40 -17.85 -23.93
N ALA A 251 -6.12 -18.27 -24.97
CA ALA A 251 -7.19 -19.26 -24.84
C ALA A 251 -6.71 -20.59 -24.26
N GLU A 252 -5.51 -21.04 -24.62
CA GLU A 252 -4.94 -22.28 -24.10
C GLU A 252 -4.69 -22.21 -22.59
N GLU A 253 -4.18 -21.07 -22.10
CA GLU A 253 -3.95 -20.84 -20.68
C GLU A 253 -5.27 -20.91 -19.91
N TYR A 254 -6.30 -20.19 -20.37
CA TYR A 254 -7.60 -20.15 -19.73
C TYR A 254 -8.32 -21.51 -19.76
N ARG A 255 -8.26 -22.24 -20.88
CA ARG A 255 -8.80 -23.60 -20.98
C ARG A 255 -8.10 -24.58 -20.05
N ARG A 256 -6.77 -24.48 -19.92
CA ARG A 256 -6.00 -25.30 -18.97
C ARG A 256 -6.39 -24.97 -17.52
N ARG A 257 -6.58 -23.70 -17.19
CA ARG A 257 -7.01 -23.28 -15.84
C ARG A 257 -8.41 -23.79 -15.52
N ALA A 258 -9.36 -23.69 -16.45
CA ALA A 258 -10.70 -24.25 -16.28
C ALA A 258 -10.66 -25.76 -15.97
N LYS A 259 -9.90 -26.53 -16.77
CA LYS A 259 -9.73 -27.99 -16.55
C LYS A 259 -9.11 -28.32 -15.20
N ALA A 260 -8.13 -27.53 -14.75
CA ALA A 260 -7.50 -27.74 -13.45
C ALA A 260 -8.50 -27.53 -12.29
N ILE A 261 -9.36 -26.51 -12.41
CA ILE A 261 -10.40 -26.23 -11.41
C ILE A 261 -11.48 -27.31 -11.41
N ASP A 262 -11.90 -27.78 -12.59
CA ASP A 262 -12.84 -28.90 -12.71
C ASP A 262 -12.29 -30.16 -12.01
N ALA A 263 -11.02 -30.52 -12.28
CA ALA A 263 -10.37 -31.67 -11.64
C ALA A 263 -10.26 -31.52 -10.10
N GLN A 264 -9.94 -30.33 -9.61
CA GLN A 264 -9.89 -30.04 -8.17
C GLN A 264 -11.26 -30.17 -7.47
N THR A 265 -12.35 -30.00 -8.23
CA THR A 265 -13.71 -30.14 -7.70
C THR A 265 -14.14 -31.61 -7.64
N GLU A 266 -13.60 -32.46 -8.51
CA GLU A 266 -13.90 -33.90 -8.54
C GLU A 266 -13.15 -34.70 -7.47
N GLU A 267 -12.05 -34.18 -6.93
CA GLU A 267 -11.22 -34.84 -5.90
C GLU A 267 -11.64 -34.53 -4.44
N GLN A 268 -12.67 -33.70 -4.22
CA GLN A 268 -13.20 -33.35 -2.89
C GLN A 268 -14.49 -34.10 -2.56
#